data_AF-A0A653EWX7-F1
#
_entry.id   AF-A0A653EWX7-F1
#
_cell.length_a   1.000
_cell.length_b   1.000
_cell.length_c   1.000
_cell.angle_alpha   90.00
_cell.angle_beta   90.00
_cell.angle_gamma   90.00
#
_symmetry.space_group_name_H-M   'P 1'
#
loop_
_entity.id
_entity.type
_entity.pdbx_description
1 polymer ?
#
loop_
_entity_poly.entity_id
_entity_poly.type
_entity_poly.pdbx_seq_one_letter_code
_entity_poly.pdbx_strand_id
1 'polypeptide(L)'
;MPLLVLVVMAQLVLCGGMFGVKGRPPLEQLAWLSPSRWAYAMAAATVDLNDLRRTAGGDQDPLWDYKVSSWLLAAGACLVQAIVLVMLIAVQLRRLDPQRKARK
;
A
#
# COMPACT_ATOMS: atom_id res chain seq x y z
N MET A 1 -3.74 -17.25 -11.96
CA MET A 1 -4.45 -16.05 -12.45
C MET A 1 -5.54 -15.52 -11.51
N PRO A 2 -6.52 -16.30 -11.00
CA PRO A 2 -7.65 -15.74 -10.26
C PRO A 2 -7.26 -15.02 -8.96
N LEU A 3 -6.22 -15.51 -8.26
CA LEU A 3 -5.74 -14.89 -7.02
C LEU A 3 -5.23 -13.45 -7.24
N LEU A 4 -4.51 -13.21 -8.33
CA LEU A 4 -3.91 -11.89 -8.59
C LEU A 4 -4.99 -10.84 -8.81
N VAL A 5 -6.05 -11.19 -9.53
CA VAL A 5 -7.21 -10.31 -9.73
C VAL A 5 -7.84 -9.94 -8.39
N LEU A 6 -8.08 -10.92 -7.52
CA LEU A 6 -8.65 -10.67 -6.19
C LEU A 6 -7.77 -9.72 -5.35
N VAL A 7 -6.45 -9.91 -5.38
CA VAL A 7 -5.50 -9.03 -4.68
C VAL A 7 -5.57 -7.60 -5.23
N VAL A 8 -5.61 -7.42 -6.55
CA VAL A 8 -5.70 -6.09 -7.17
C VAL A 8 -7.03 -5.42 -6.84
N MET A 9 -8.15 -6.16 -6.88
CA MET A 9 -9.46 -5.62 -6.48
C MET A 9 -9.46 -5.19 -5.01
N ALA A 10 -8.88 -5.99 -4.11
CA ALA A 10 -8.72 -5.61 -2.71
C ALA A 10 -7.82 -4.36 -2.55
N GLN A 11 -6.74 -4.26 -3.33
CA GLN A 11 -5.84 -3.11 -3.31
C GLN A 11 -6.53 -1.81 -3.77
N LEU A 12 -7.43 -1.86 -4.75
CA LEU A 12 -8.24 -0.72 -5.17
C LEU A 12 -9.17 -0.24 -4.04
N VAL A 13 -9.78 -1.17 -3.34
CA VAL A 13 -10.66 -0.89 -2.19
C VAL A 13 -9.85 -0.28 -1.04
N LEU A 14 -8.64 -0.78 -0.78
CA LEU A 14 -7.79 -0.37 0.35
C LEU A 14 -6.96 0.91 0.08
N CYS A 15 -6.97 1.48 -1.12
CA CYS A 15 -6.11 2.62 -1.43
C CYS A 15 -6.55 3.94 -0.77
N GLY A 16 -7.83 4.05 -0.36
CA GLY A 16 -8.42 5.23 0.26
C GLY A 16 -9.01 6.26 -0.73
N GLY A 17 -8.89 6.02 -2.04
CA GLY A 17 -9.43 6.90 -3.07
C GLY A 17 -10.95 6.81 -3.24
N MET A 18 -11.51 5.60 -3.22
CA MET A 18 -12.97 5.38 -3.45
C MET A 18 -13.83 5.78 -2.25
N PHE A 19 -13.33 5.53 -1.05
CA PHE A 19 -13.96 5.93 0.21
C PHE A 19 -12.86 6.10 1.27
N GLY A 20 -13.11 6.93 2.28
CA GLY A 20 -12.09 7.17 3.32
C GLY A 20 -11.75 5.87 4.06
N VAL A 21 -10.47 5.56 4.22
CA VAL A 21 -10.04 4.36 4.96
C VAL A 21 -9.70 4.68 6.42
N LYS A 22 -9.34 5.94 6.70
CA LYS A 22 -8.99 6.44 8.03
C LYS A 22 -10.15 6.34 9.02
N GLY A 23 -9.86 5.93 10.25
CA GLY A 23 -10.82 5.88 11.36
C GLY A 23 -11.81 4.73 11.28
N ARG A 24 -11.60 3.78 10.38
CA ARG A 24 -12.50 2.64 10.12
C ARG A 24 -11.81 1.32 10.46
N PRO A 25 -11.79 0.88 11.73
CA PRO A 25 -11.29 -0.45 12.09
C PRO A 25 -12.24 -1.55 11.58
N PRO A 26 -11.76 -2.70 11.07
CA PRO A 26 -10.36 -3.13 10.88
C PRO A 26 -9.71 -2.72 9.55
N LEU A 27 -10.42 -1.93 8.73
CA LEU A 27 -10.05 -1.62 7.36
C LEU A 27 -8.77 -0.79 7.27
N GLU A 28 -8.58 0.13 8.21
CA GLU A 28 -7.38 0.96 8.30
C GLU A 28 -6.10 0.12 8.47
N GLN A 29 -6.16 -0.89 9.35
CA GLN A 29 -5.04 -1.77 9.63
C GLN A 29 -4.70 -2.65 8.41
N LEU A 30 -5.74 -3.13 7.71
CA LEU A 30 -5.56 -3.90 6.48
C LEU A 30 -4.95 -3.06 5.36
N ALA A 31 -5.32 -1.77 5.28
CA ALA A 31 -4.79 -0.88 4.26
C ALA A 31 -3.30 -0.57 4.43
N TRP A 32 -2.75 -0.65 5.65
CA TRP A 32 -1.31 -0.48 5.87
C TRP A 32 -0.47 -1.58 5.19
N LEU A 33 -1.04 -2.77 4.97
CA LEU A 33 -0.38 -3.85 4.23
C LEU A 33 -0.49 -3.68 2.71
N SER A 34 -1.43 -2.86 2.24
CA SER A 34 -1.63 -2.62 0.81
C SER A 34 -0.60 -1.61 0.30
N PRO A 35 0.27 -1.97 -0.68
CA PRO A 35 1.19 -1.00 -1.27
C PRO A 35 0.45 0.15 -1.98
N SER A 36 -0.76 -0.11 -2.48
CA SER A 36 -1.59 0.90 -3.16
C SER A 36 -2.03 2.02 -2.24
N ARG A 37 -2.16 1.79 -0.92
CA ARG A 37 -2.51 2.84 0.06
C ARG A 37 -1.41 3.90 0.16
N TRP A 38 -0.16 3.44 0.23
CA TRP A 38 1.02 4.30 0.34
C TRP A 38 1.36 4.97 -0.98
N ALA A 39 1.28 4.25 -2.10
CA ALA A 39 1.48 4.81 -3.43
C ALA A 39 0.43 5.88 -3.78
N TYR A 40 -0.84 5.63 -3.46
CA TYR A 40 -1.91 6.60 -3.65
C TYR A 40 -1.71 7.83 -2.76
N ALA A 41 -1.26 7.64 -1.52
CA ALA A 41 -0.96 8.76 -0.62
C ALA A 41 0.16 9.66 -1.15
N MET A 42 1.22 9.11 -1.74
CA MET A 42 2.26 9.91 -2.40
C MET A 42 1.69 10.74 -3.55
N ALA A 43 0.90 10.13 -4.44
CA ALA A 43 0.27 10.84 -5.54
C ALA A 43 -0.69 11.93 -5.02
N ALA A 44 -1.53 11.61 -4.04
CA ALA A 44 -2.47 12.53 -3.42
C ALA A 44 -1.76 13.72 -2.74
N ALA A 45 -0.64 13.47 -2.06
CA ALA A 45 0.17 14.51 -1.44
C ALA A 45 0.86 15.43 -2.47
N THR A 46 1.14 14.96 -3.69
CA THR A 46 1.73 15.82 -4.74
C THR A 46 0.75 16.79 -5.38
N VAL A 47 -0.54 16.42 -5.43
CA VAL A 47 -1.60 17.23 -6.04
C VAL A 47 -2.45 17.97 -5.01
N ASP A 48 -2.06 17.93 -3.74
CA ASP A 48 -2.79 18.45 -2.58
C ASP A 48 -4.27 18.02 -2.58
N LEU A 49 -4.50 16.71 -2.62
CA LEU A 49 -5.84 16.15 -2.75
C LEU A 49 -6.75 16.54 -1.57
N ASN A 50 -6.20 16.81 -0.39
CA ASN A 50 -6.98 17.28 0.75
C ASN A 50 -7.64 18.64 0.47
N ASP A 51 -6.96 19.57 -0.20
CA ASP A 51 -7.53 20.87 -0.56
C ASP A 51 -8.63 20.72 -1.61
N LEU A 52 -8.39 19.91 -2.63
CA LEU A 52 -9.39 19.57 -3.65
C LEU A 52 -10.64 18.93 -3.02
N ARG A 53 -10.47 17.99 -2.09
CA ARG A 53 -11.60 17.34 -1.41
C ARG A 53 -12.30 18.24 -0.41
N ARG A 54 -11.60 19.19 0.20
CA ARG A 54 -12.21 20.19 1.09
C ARG A 54 -13.27 21.01 0.34
N THR A 55 -12.97 21.43 -0.89
CA THR A 55 -13.94 22.17 -1.71
C THR A 55 -15.13 21.31 -2.17
N ALA A 56 -14.90 20.01 -2.38
CA ALA A 56 -15.93 19.04 -2.77
C ALA A 56 -16.68 18.37 -1.59
N GLY A 57 -16.37 18.73 -0.33
CA GLY A 57 -17.01 18.14 0.86
C GLY A 57 -16.64 16.68 1.16
N GLY A 58 -15.50 16.20 0.67
CA GLY A 58 -15.05 14.81 0.87
C GLY A 58 -14.18 14.59 2.12
N ASP A 59 -14.12 13.34 2.60
CA ASP A 59 -13.21 12.90 3.68
C ASP A 59 -11.75 13.35 3.45
N GLN A 60 -11.08 13.84 4.49
CA GLN A 60 -9.66 14.22 4.47
C GLN A 60 -8.79 13.16 5.12
N ASP A 61 -7.55 13.04 4.65
CA ASP A 61 -6.58 12.07 5.16
C ASP A 61 -5.22 12.74 5.42
N PRO A 62 -4.62 12.66 6.62
CA PRO A 62 -3.32 13.27 6.91
C PRO A 62 -2.18 12.79 6.01
N LEU A 63 -2.31 11.58 5.45
CA LEU A 63 -1.34 11.05 4.49
C LEU A 63 -1.35 11.82 3.16
N TRP A 64 -2.42 12.57 2.86
CA TRP A 64 -2.56 13.37 1.63
C TRP A 64 -2.18 14.83 1.82
N ASP A 65 -1.75 15.23 3.02
CA ASP A 65 -1.23 16.58 3.24
C ASP A 65 -0.08 16.87 2.27
N TYR A 66 -0.12 18.05 1.65
CA TYR A 66 0.95 18.60 0.81
C TYR A 66 2.19 18.95 1.67
N LYS A 67 2.88 17.91 2.14
CA LYS A 67 4.06 17.99 2.99
C LYS A 67 5.07 16.94 2.55
N VAL A 68 6.33 17.37 2.48
CA VAL A 68 7.47 16.47 2.19
C VAL A 68 7.53 15.33 3.21
N SER A 69 7.19 15.57 4.48
CA SER A 69 7.16 14.54 5.51
C SER A 69 6.12 13.44 5.25
N SER A 70 4.90 13.81 4.84
CA SER A 70 3.83 12.85 4.54
C SER A 70 4.20 12.01 3.31
N TRP A 71 4.76 12.67 2.30
CA TRP A 71 5.26 12.00 1.10
C TRP A 71 6.40 11.02 1.40
N LEU A 72 7.41 11.45 2.18
CA LEU A 72 8.54 10.61 2.57
C LEU A 72 8.12 9.42 3.45
N LEU A 73 7.15 9.61 4.34
CA LEU A 73 6.61 8.52 5.15
C LEU A 73 5.97 7.46 4.26
N ALA A 74 5.15 7.87 3.29
CA ALA A 74 4.53 6.95 2.34
C ALA A 74 5.55 6.26 1.43
N ALA A 75 6.56 6.99 0.94
CA ALA A 75 7.67 6.42 0.18
C ALA A 75 8.46 5.39 1.02
N GLY A 76 8.76 5.72 2.27
CA GLY A 76 9.44 4.85 3.22
C GLY A 76 8.65 3.57 3.50
N ALA A 77 7.33 3.68 3.68
CA ALA A 77 6.47 2.53 3.87
C ALA A 77 6.47 1.60 2.63
N CYS A 78 6.37 2.16 1.42
CA CYS A 78 6.50 1.38 0.18
C CYS A 78 7.86 0.67 0.09
N LEU A 79 8.96 1.36 0.43
CA LEU A 79 10.30 0.79 0.42
C LEU A 79 10.43 -0.38 1.41
N VAL A 80 9.92 -0.21 2.64
CA VAL A 80 9.89 -1.26 3.65
C VAL A 80 9.10 -2.47 3.15
N GLN A 81 7.92 -2.27 2.57
CA GLN A 81 7.12 -3.35 1.99
C GLN A 81 7.85 -4.06 0.86
N ALA A 82 8.52 -3.33 -0.03
CA ALA A 82 9.31 -3.91 -1.11
C ALA A 82 10.45 -4.78 -0.57
N ILE A 83 11.21 -4.27 0.41
CA ILE A 83 12.31 -5.02 1.05
C ILE A 83 11.78 -6.29 1.71
N VAL A 84 10.68 -6.22 2.45
CA VAL A 84 10.05 -7.38 3.10
C VAL A 84 9.65 -8.42 2.07
N LEU A 85 8.96 -8.03 0.99
CA LEU A 85 8.54 -8.95 -0.06
C LEU A 85 9.74 -9.59 -0.78
N VAL A 86 10.76 -8.81 -1.13
CA VAL A 86 11.99 -9.33 -1.74
C VAL A 86 12.69 -10.32 -0.80
N MET A 87 12.78 -10.02 0.49
CA MET A 87 13.37 -10.91 1.48
C MET A 87 12.57 -12.21 1.62
N LEU A 88 11.23 -12.14 1.69
CA LEU A 88 10.36 -13.32 1.74
C LEU A 88 10.53 -14.19 0.50
N ILE A 89 10.54 -13.58 -0.69
CA ILE A 89 10.76 -14.29 -1.95
C ILE A 89 12.14 -14.97 -1.95
N ALA A 90 13.19 -14.27 -1.53
CA ALA A 90 14.55 -14.82 -1.46
C ALA A 90 14.63 -16.00 -0.47
N VAL A 91 14.01 -15.90 0.70
CA VAL A 91 13.92 -17.00 1.68
C VAL A 91 13.14 -18.17 1.11
N GLN A 92 12.01 -17.92 0.45
CA GLN A 92 11.17 -18.98 -0.11
C GLN A 92 11.86 -19.72 -1.25
N LEU A 93 12.56 -19.00 -2.13
CA LEU A 93 13.41 -19.58 -3.17
C LEU A 93 14.53 -20.43 -2.57
N ARG A 94 15.25 -19.90 -1.57
CA ARG A 94 16.29 -20.64 -0.83
C ARG A 94 15.76 -21.85 -0.06
N ARG A 95 14.46 -21.95 0.23
CA ARG A 95 13.84 -23.14 0.85
C ARG A 95 13.46 -24.19 -0.19
N LEU A 96 13.13 -23.77 -1.42
CA LEU A 96 12.78 -24.66 -2.53
C LEU A 96 14.02 -25.23 -3.24
N ASP A 97 15.12 -24.48 -3.31
CA ASP A 97 16.39 -24.96 -3.87
C ASP A 97 17.00 -26.19 -3.15
N PRO A 98 17.00 -26.28 -1.80
CA PRO A 98 17.38 -27.49 -1.05
C PRO A 98 16.56 -28.71 -1.45
N GLN A 99 15.26 -28.55 -1.66
CA GLN A 99 14.38 -29.66 -2.06
C GLN A 99 14.61 -30.11 -3.51
N ARG A 100 15.05 -29.21 -4.40
CA ARG A 100 15.45 -29.59 -5.77
C ARG A 100 16.73 -30.43 -5.80
N LYS A 101 17.68 -30.22 -4.88
CA LYS A 101 18.90 -31.04 -4.79
C LYS A 101 18.65 -32.44 -4.26
N ALA A 102 17.65 -32.66 -3.40
CA ALA A 102 17.33 -33.97 -2.84
C ALA A 102 16.52 -34.89 -3.79
N ARG A 103 16.02 -34.37 -4.92
CA ARG A 103 15.22 -35.10 -5.91
C ARG A 103 15.97 -35.40 -7.22
N LYS A 104 17.26 -35.06 -7.30
CA LYS A 104 18.18 -35.50 -8.36
C LYS A 104 19.09 -36.58 -7.80
#